data_AF-G8M392-F1
#
_entry.id   AF-G8M392-F1
#
_cell.length_a   1.000
_cell.length_b   1.000
_cell.length_c   1.000
_cell.angle_alpha   90.00
_cell.angle_beta   90.00
_cell.angle_gamma   90.00
#
_symmetry.space_group_name_H-M   'P 1'
#
loop_
_entity.id
_entity.type
_entity.pdbx_description
1 polymer ?
#
loop_
_entity_poly.entity_id
_entity_poly.type
_entity_poly.pdbx_seq_one_letter_code
_entity_poly.pdbx_strand_id
1 'polypeptide(L)'
;MKKRCSIIILIAILIGSLTVSYLIIRKNNCNNLIMSATLIGEGYTASFDENGLISYKSLSSRLRRLVDEKTFRSIKTWFDADEIFQQIQPPEKLTSSYTLTYNKPIELNGKKYLVNYNVYFVDSIFGYKIDYIDIDIQPQL
;
A
#
# COMPACT_ATOMS: atom_id res chain seq x y z
N MET A 1 -3.24 -40.09 32.60
CA MET A 1 -2.19 -39.53 31.71
C MET A 1 -2.60 -39.41 30.25
N LYS A 2 -3.13 -40.46 29.58
CA LYS A 2 -3.52 -40.42 28.15
C LYS A 2 -4.38 -39.21 27.72
N LYS A 3 -5.44 -38.86 28.47
CA LYS A 3 -6.32 -37.72 28.14
C LYS A 3 -5.62 -36.35 28.15
N ARG A 4 -4.63 -36.16 29.03
CA ARG A 4 -3.86 -34.90 29.11
C ARG A 4 -2.90 -34.78 27.92
N CYS A 5 -2.27 -35.88 27.49
CA CYS A 5 -1.45 -35.90 26.27
C CYS A 5 -2.28 -35.61 25.02
N SER A 6 -3.49 -36.18 24.89
CA SER A 6 -4.37 -35.91 23.75
C SER A 6 -4.78 -34.43 23.66
N ILE A 7 -5.07 -33.78 24.79
CA ILE A 7 -5.41 -32.34 24.81
C ILE A 7 -4.21 -31.48 24.39
N ILE A 8 -3.00 -31.79 24.89
CA ILE A 8 -1.79 -31.03 24.52
C ILE A 8 -1.49 -31.16 23.02
N ILE A 9 -1.64 -32.36 22.45
CA ILE A 9 -1.46 -32.58 21.01
C ILE A 9 -2.51 -31.79 20.19
N LEU A 10 -3.78 -31.79 20.61
CA LEU A 10 -4.83 -31.01 19.94
C LEU A 10 -4.55 -29.50 19.98
N ILE A 11 -4.09 -28.99 21.11
CA ILE A 11 -3.70 -27.57 21.24
C ILE A 11 -2.51 -27.25 20.33
N ALA A 12 -1.49 -28.12 20.28
CA ALA A 12 -0.35 -27.94 19.41
C ALA A 12 -0.74 -27.93 17.92
N ILE A 13 -1.64 -28.82 17.51
CA ILE A 13 -2.17 -28.85 16.14
C ILE A 13 -2.94 -27.57 15.82
N LEU A 14 -3.80 -27.09 16.73
CA LEU A 14 -4.57 -25.86 16.53
C LEU A 14 -3.67 -24.63 16.39
N ILE A 15 -2.65 -24.50 17.25
CA ILE A 15 -1.68 -23.42 17.16
C ILE A 15 -0.90 -23.52 15.84
N GLY A 16 -0.48 -24.72 15.46
CA GLY A 16 0.19 -24.98 14.19
C GLY A 16 -0.67 -24.55 12.99
N SER A 17 -1.95 -24.96 12.95
CA SER A 17 -2.85 -24.60 11.86
C SER A 17 -3.09 -23.10 11.80
N LEU A 18 -3.31 -22.44 12.94
CA LEU A 18 -3.48 -20.98 13.00
C LEU A 18 -2.23 -20.24 12.50
N THR A 19 -1.04 -20.73 12.87
CA THR A 19 0.23 -20.15 12.44
C THR A 19 0.43 -20.29 10.93
N VAL A 20 0.15 -21.46 10.36
CA VAL A 20 0.22 -21.69 8.91
C VAL A 20 -0.78 -20.81 8.17
N SER A 21 -2.04 -20.77 8.60
CA SER A 21 -3.06 -19.90 8.01
C SER A 21 -2.65 -18.43 8.07
N TYR A 22 -2.10 -17.97 9.20
CA TYR A 22 -1.59 -16.62 9.36
C TYR A 22 -0.47 -16.29 8.36
N LEU A 23 0.52 -17.18 8.20
CA LEU A 23 1.62 -16.98 7.25
C LEU A 23 1.14 -16.91 5.80
N ILE A 24 0.18 -17.76 5.42
CA ILE A 24 -0.43 -17.77 4.09
C ILE A 24 -1.16 -16.45 3.83
N ILE A 25 -2.02 -16.02 4.76
CA ILE A 25 -2.78 -14.77 4.64
C ILE A 25 -1.82 -13.58 4.52
N ARG A 26 -0.79 -13.53 5.37
CA ARG A 26 0.21 -12.46 5.34
C ARG A 26 0.92 -12.40 3.99
N LYS A 27 1.39 -13.54 3.47
CA LYS A 27 2.06 -13.63 2.17
C LYS A 27 1.15 -13.15 1.02
N ASN A 28 -0.09 -13.62 1.01
CA ASN A 28 -1.06 -13.22 -0.02
C ASN A 28 -1.35 -11.72 0.03
N ASN A 29 -1.56 -11.15 1.22
CA ASN A 29 -1.82 -9.72 1.38
C ASN A 29 -0.62 -8.86 0.95
N CYS A 30 0.61 -9.27 1.31
CA CYS A 30 1.82 -8.59 0.85
C CYS A 30 1.91 -8.55 -0.67
N ASN A 31 1.70 -9.70 -1.32
CA ASN A 31 1.78 -9.81 -2.78
C ASN A 31 0.69 -8.99 -3.46
N ASN A 32 -0.54 -9.04 -2.94
CA ASN A 32 -1.67 -8.33 -3.54
C ASN A 32 -1.48 -6.83 -3.49
N LEU A 33 -1.07 -6.25 -2.36
CA LEU A 33 -0.92 -4.80 -2.24
C LEU A 33 0.23 -4.27 -3.10
N ILE A 34 1.37 -4.97 -3.11
CA ILE A 34 2.50 -4.62 -3.97
C ILE A 34 2.07 -4.69 -5.44
N MET A 35 1.38 -5.77 -5.84
CA MET A 35 0.86 -5.92 -7.20
C MET A 35 -0.12 -4.81 -7.57
N SER A 36 -1.05 -4.46 -6.68
CA SER A 36 -1.99 -3.34 -6.89
C SER A 36 -1.27 -2.02 -7.10
N ALA A 37 -0.27 -1.70 -6.28
CA ALA A 37 0.52 -0.49 -6.42
C ALA A 37 1.35 -0.50 -7.72
N THR A 38 1.85 -1.67 -8.13
CA THR A 38 2.53 -1.86 -9.41
C THR A 38 1.60 -1.63 -10.60
N LEU A 39 0.38 -2.17 -10.58
CA LEU A 39 -0.59 -2.02 -11.66
C LEU A 39 -1.07 -0.58 -11.83
N ILE A 40 -1.38 0.08 -10.71
CA ILE A 40 -1.61 1.53 -10.69
C ILE A 40 -0.43 2.23 -11.34
N GLY A 41 0.76 1.77 -10.98
CA GLY A 41 1.95 2.46 -11.35
C GLY A 41 2.42 2.31 -12.80
N GLU A 42 2.08 1.20 -13.42
CA GLU A 42 2.32 0.93 -14.84
C GLU A 42 1.26 1.59 -15.75
N GLY A 43 0.19 2.12 -15.16
CA GLY A 43 -0.86 2.82 -15.88
C GLY A 43 -0.37 4.08 -16.59
N TYR A 44 -0.93 4.35 -17.78
CA TYR A 44 -0.70 5.57 -18.57
C TYR A 44 -1.88 6.53 -18.48
N THR A 45 -2.47 6.63 -17.28
CA THR A 45 -3.68 7.41 -17.03
C THR A 45 -3.40 8.51 -16.02
N ALA A 46 -4.11 9.63 -16.16
CA ALA A 46 -4.11 10.67 -15.13
C ALA A 46 -4.81 10.21 -13.83
N SER A 47 -5.59 9.13 -13.89
CA SER A 47 -6.25 8.52 -12.72
C SER A 47 -5.24 7.91 -11.75
N PHE A 48 -5.38 8.20 -10.45
CA PHE A 48 -4.51 7.64 -9.41
C PHE A 48 -4.83 6.16 -9.10
N ASP A 49 -6.11 5.80 -8.99
CA ASP A 49 -6.54 4.42 -8.74
C ASP A 49 -7.95 4.20 -9.30
N GLU A 50 -8.04 4.16 -10.63
CA GLU A 50 -9.32 4.06 -11.35
C GLU A 50 -10.13 2.80 -10.99
N ASN A 51 -9.42 1.72 -10.68
CA ASN A 51 -10.01 0.41 -10.40
C ASN A 51 -10.22 0.16 -8.89
N GLY A 52 -9.87 1.12 -8.02
CA GLY A 52 -10.00 0.97 -6.58
C GLY A 52 -9.15 -0.16 -6.00
N LEU A 53 -7.98 -0.41 -6.58
CA LEU A 53 -7.05 -1.47 -6.19
C LEU A 53 -6.38 -1.19 -4.83
N ILE A 54 -6.26 0.07 -4.43
CA ILE A 54 -5.76 0.48 -3.12
C ILE A 54 -6.93 0.97 -2.26
N SER A 55 -7.22 0.20 -1.21
CA SER A 55 -8.20 0.61 -0.21
C SER A 55 -7.60 1.52 0.87
N TYR A 56 -8.44 2.31 1.55
CA TYR A 56 -8.01 3.07 2.73
C TYR A 56 -7.40 2.19 3.83
N LYS A 57 -7.83 0.93 3.94
CA LYS A 57 -7.26 -0.05 4.89
C LYS A 57 -5.86 -0.50 4.51
N SER A 58 -5.40 -0.25 3.28
CA SER A 58 -4.05 -0.54 2.81
C SER A 58 -3.03 0.47 3.33
N LEU A 59 -3.48 1.64 3.79
CA LEU A 59 -2.61 2.64 4.41
C LEU A 59 -2.17 2.20 5.82
N SER A 60 -0.97 2.61 6.21
CA SER A 60 -0.42 2.37 7.54
C SER A 60 -1.25 3.11 8.59
N SER A 61 -1.12 2.71 9.85
CA SER A 61 -1.79 3.42 10.95
C SER A 61 -1.29 4.86 11.11
N ARG A 62 -0.05 5.16 10.70
CA ARG A 62 0.48 6.53 10.68
C ARG A 62 -0.22 7.33 9.60
N LEU A 63 -0.21 6.84 8.36
CA LEU A 63 -0.75 7.56 7.22
C LEU A 63 -2.27 7.79 7.35
N ARG A 64 -3.02 6.83 7.92
CA ARG A 64 -4.46 6.99 8.24
C ARG A 64 -4.78 8.02 9.32
N ARG A 65 -3.80 8.48 10.10
CA ARG A 65 -3.99 9.60 11.04
C ARG A 65 -3.80 10.95 10.38
N LEU A 66 -3.10 10.96 9.24
CA LEU A 66 -2.74 12.17 8.50
C LEU A 66 -3.68 12.40 7.32
N VAL A 67 -4.18 11.32 6.72
CA VAL A 67 -5.20 11.32 5.67
C VAL A 67 -6.39 10.56 6.18
N ASP A 68 -7.51 11.24 6.39
CA ASP A 68 -8.76 10.57 6.74
C ASP A 68 -9.37 9.83 5.54
N GLU A 69 -10.34 8.95 5.81
CA GLU A 69 -10.96 8.13 4.76
C GLU A 69 -11.71 8.94 3.71
N LYS A 70 -12.30 10.09 4.09
CA LYS A 70 -13.04 10.94 3.16
C LYS A 70 -12.08 11.61 2.19
N THR A 71 -10.97 12.13 2.70
CA THR A 71 -9.88 12.75 1.93
C THR A 71 -9.19 11.71 1.04
N PHE A 72 -8.95 10.50 1.53
CA PHE A 72 -8.40 9.43 0.69
C PHE A 72 -9.33 9.08 -0.48
N ARG A 73 -10.65 9.00 -0.23
CA ARG A 73 -11.64 8.65 -1.27
C ARG A 73 -11.89 9.78 -2.29
N SER A 74 -11.53 11.02 -1.97
CA SER A 74 -11.62 12.14 -2.92
C SER A 74 -10.50 12.14 -3.96
N ILE A 75 -9.40 11.42 -3.74
CA ILE A 75 -8.32 11.29 -4.72
C ILE A 75 -8.87 10.61 -5.99
N LYS A 76 -8.83 11.31 -7.13
CA LYS A 76 -9.19 10.76 -8.45
C LYS A 76 -8.00 10.69 -9.36
N THR A 77 -7.15 11.70 -9.33
CA THR A 77 -6.01 11.87 -10.22
C THR A 77 -4.69 11.90 -9.48
N TRP A 78 -3.59 11.73 -10.21
CA TRP A 78 -2.24 11.92 -9.66
C TRP A 78 -2.03 13.33 -9.11
N PHE A 79 -2.71 14.34 -9.65
CA PHE A 79 -2.65 15.72 -9.14
C PHE A 79 -3.36 15.87 -7.80
N ASP A 80 -4.52 15.23 -7.60
CA ASP A 80 -5.19 15.23 -6.30
C ASP A 80 -4.32 14.51 -5.24
N ALA A 81 -3.70 13.40 -5.67
CA ALA A 81 -2.80 12.63 -4.82
C ALA A 81 -1.58 13.47 -4.43
N ASP A 82 -0.95 14.14 -5.40
CA ASP A 82 0.18 15.05 -5.16
C ASP A 82 -0.19 16.14 -4.16
N GLU A 83 -1.33 16.80 -4.36
CA GLU A 83 -1.81 17.86 -3.46
C GLU A 83 -1.96 17.39 -2.00
N ILE A 84 -2.47 16.18 -1.81
CA ILE A 84 -2.69 15.58 -0.49
C ILE A 84 -1.38 15.07 0.13
N PHE A 85 -0.58 14.32 -0.64
CA PHE A 85 0.59 13.65 -0.09
C PHE A 85 1.80 14.58 0.09
N GLN A 86 1.94 15.66 -0.70
CA GLN A 86 3.00 16.66 -0.51
C GLN A 86 2.91 17.39 0.84
N GLN A 87 1.71 17.47 1.43
CA GLN A 87 1.49 18.12 2.73
C GLN A 87 1.92 17.23 3.90
N ILE A 88 2.24 15.96 3.62
CA ILE A 88 2.56 14.97 4.63
C ILE A 88 4.08 14.85 4.71
N GLN A 89 4.63 15.15 5.88
CA GLN A 89 6.06 14.92 6.08
C GLN A 89 6.39 13.42 6.04
N PRO A 90 7.49 13.03 5.37
CA PRO A 90 7.98 11.66 5.43
C PRO A 90 8.26 11.29 6.89
N PRO A 91 8.17 10.01 7.26
CA PRO A 91 8.51 9.60 8.62
C PRO A 91 9.99 9.89 8.90
N GLU A 92 10.31 10.32 10.13
CA GLU A 92 11.70 10.63 10.57
C GLU A 92 12.70 9.53 10.21
N LYS A 93 12.23 8.28 10.22
CA LYS A 93 12.92 7.14 9.65
C LYS A 93 11.98 6.46 8.67
N LEU A 94 12.32 6.49 7.39
CA LEU A 94 11.75 5.59 6.40
C LEU A 94 12.20 4.17 6.77
N THR A 95 11.47 3.53 7.70
CA THR A 95 11.56 2.09 7.97
C THR A 95 10.88 1.30 6.86
N SER A 96 10.95 1.80 5.62
CA SER A 96 10.37 1.13 4.47
C SER A 96 11.07 -0.21 4.31
N SER A 97 10.30 -1.27 4.47
CA SER A 97 10.77 -2.63 4.17
C SER A 97 10.89 -2.83 2.66
N TYR A 98 10.18 -2.00 1.88
CA TYR A 98 10.13 -2.05 0.44
C TYR A 98 9.70 -0.69 -0.14
N THR A 99 10.23 -0.34 -1.31
CA THR A 99 9.87 0.88 -2.04
C THR A 99 9.59 0.51 -3.49
N LEU A 100 8.50 1.06 -4.05
CA LEU A 100 8.23 1.04 -5.47
C LEU A 100 8.46 2.42 -6.05
N THR A 101 9.25 2.51 -7.11
CA THR A 101 9.50 3.75 -7.84
C THR A 101 9.07 3.60 -9.27
N TYR A 102 8.34 4.58 -9.77
CA TYR A 102 7.90 4.62 -11.14
C TYR A 102 8.01 6.03 -11.69
N ASN A 103 8.27 6.08 -12.99
CA ASN A 103 8.36 7.28 -13.79
C ASN A 103 7.52 7.01 -15.04
N LYS A 104 6.45 7.78 -15.24
CA LYS A 104 5.53 7.59 -16.36
C LYS A 104 5.05 8.90 -16.97
N PRO A 105 4.99 8.97 -18.32
CA PRO A 105 4.30 10.04 -19.00
C PRO A 105 2.78 9.84 -18.89
N ILE A 106 2.06 10.87 -18.46
CA ILE A 106 0.59 10.95 -18.53
C ILE A 106 0.19 12.14 -19.40
N GLU A 107 -0.98 12.08 -20.01
CA GLU A 107 -1.54 13.18 -20.78
C GLU A 107 -2.83 13.68 -20.11
N LEU A 108 -2.92 15.00 -19.90
CA LEU A 108 -4.09 15.65 -19.35
C LEU A 108 -4.37 16.93 -20.13
N ASN A 109 -5.58 17.04 -20.70
CA ASN A 109 -6.02 18.20 -21.49
C ASN A 109 -5.04 18.60 -22.62
N GLY A 110 -4.47 17.61 -23.31
CA GLY A 110 -3.51 17.83 -24.42
C GLY A 110 -2.11 18.26 -23.99
N LYS A 111 -1.80 18.24 -22.68
CA LYS A 111 -0.45 18.47 -22.14
C LYS A 111 0.12 17.17 -21.58
N LYS A 112 1.41 16.94 -21.82
CA LYS A 112 2.14 15.79 -21.30
C LYS A 112 2.84 16.15 -20.01
N TYR A 113 2.77 15.24 -19.04
CA TYR A 113 3.40 15.36 -17.74
C TYR A 113 4.20 14.10 -17.47
N LEU A 114 5.36 14.25 -16.84
CA LEU A 114 6.11 13.17 -16.24
C LEU A 114 5.71 13.08 -14.78
N VAL A 115 5.13 11.95 -14.39
CA VAL A 115 4.83 11.65 -12.99
C VAL A 115 5.89 10.70 -12.48
N ASN A 116 6.66 11.19 -11.51
CA ASN A 116 7.48 10.36 -10.64
C ASN A 116 6.67 10.08 -9.38
N TYR A 117 6.57 8.83 -8.95
CA TYR A 117 6.11 8.57 -7.60
C TYR A 117 6.82 7.39 -6.96
N ASN A 118 7.03 7.52 -5.65
CA ASN A 118 7.63 6.52 -4.81
C ASN A 118 6.61 6.08 -3.76
N VAL A 119 6.28 4.80 -3.72
CA VAL A 119 5.40 4.21 -2.71
C VAL A 119 6.24 3.45 -1.71
N TYR A 120 6.19 3.87 -0.45
CA TYR A 120 6.96 3.27 0.64
C TYR A 120 6.07 2.35 1.46
N PHE A 121 6.51 1.11 1.63
CA PHE A 121 5.78 0.08 2.36
C PHE A 121 6.45 -0.24 3.69
N VAL A 122 5.63 -0.36 4.73
CA VAL A 122 6.04 -0.86 6.04
C VAL A 122 5.41 -2.23 6.29
N ASP A 123 6.19 -3.14 6.84
CA ASP A 123 5.70 -4.45 7.29
C ASP A 123 4.71 -4.29 8.45
N SER A 124 3.66 -5.11 8.45
CA SER A 124 2.70 -5.17 9.54
C SER A 124 2.27 -6.61 9.79
N ILE A 125 1.64 -6.84 10.94
CA ILE A 125 1.12 -8.16 11.35
C ILE A 125 0.19 -8.75 10.26
N PHE A 126 -0.51 -7.93 9.49
CA PHE A 126 -1.45 -8.39 8.46
C PHE A 126 -0.93 -8.23 7.02
N GLY A 127 0.37 -8.03 6.85
CA GLY A 127 1.04 -7.81 5.57
C GLY A 127 1.48 -6.35 5.36
N TYR A 128 2.00 -6.03 4.18
CA TYR A 128 2.47 -4.68 3.89
C TYR A 128 1.37 -3.62 3.99
N LYS A 129 1.77 -2.41 4.36
CA LYS A 129 0.96 -1.20 4.36
C LYS A 129 1.72 -0.06 3.70
N ILE A 130 0.99 0.82 3.02
CA ILE A 130 1.56 2.05 2.45
C ILE A 130 1.76 3.04 3.59
N ASP A 131 3.00 3.44 3.83
CA ASP A 131 3.37 4.34 4.92
C ASP A 131 3.65 5.78 4.47
N TYR A 132 4.05 5.91 3.20
CA TYR A 132 4.30 7.20 2.58
C TYR A 132 4.18 7.05 1.06
N ILE A 133 3.72 8.10 0.40
CA ILE A 133 3.71 8.24 -1.05
C ILE A 133 4.37 9.58 -1.35
N ASP A 134 5.41 9.56 -2.16
CA ASP A 134 6.09 10.73 -2.67
C ASP A 134 5.71 10.88 -4.14
N ILE A 135 5.28 12.06 -4.56
CA ILE A 135 4.82 12.33 -5.92
C ILE A 135 5.51 13.59 -6.40
N ASP A 136 5.97 13.58 -7.65
CA ASP A 136 6.56 14.72 -8.34
C ASP A 136 6.03 14.74 -9.77
N ILE A 137 5.29 15.80 -10.10
CA ILE A 137 4.65 15.98 -11.41
C ILE A 137 5.32 17.13 -12.15
N GLN A 138 5.92 16.82 -13.30
CA GLN A 138 6.66 17.79 -14.10
C GLN A 138 6.06 17.90 -15.50
N PRO A 139 5.81 19.11 -16.05
CA PRO A 139 5.43 19.25 -17.45
C PRO A 139 6.55 18.71 -18.36
N GLN A 140 6.20 17.92 -19.37
CA GLN A 140 7.16 17.53 -20.42
C GLN A 140 7.22 18.66 -21.45
N LEU A 141 8.42 19.21 -21.64
CA LEU A 141 8.74 20.21 -22.66
C LEU A 141 8.75 19.59 -24.07
#